data_AF-A0A2Z3GU50-F1
#
_entry.id   AF-A0A2Z3GU50-F1
#
_cell.length_a   1.000
_cell.length_b   1.000
_cell.length_c   1.000
_cell.angle_alpha   90.00
_cell.angle_beta   90.00
_cell.angle_gamma   90.00
#
_symmetry.space_group_name_H-M   'P 1'
#
loop_
_entity.id
_entity.type
_entity.pdbx_description
1 polymer ?
#
loop_
_entity_poly.entity_id
_entity_poly.type
_entity_poly.pdbx_seq_one_letter_code
_entity_poly.pdbx_strand_id
1 'polypeptide(L)'
;MDAIDFPHESTGHVLYDPGLGTRAFDPWWLILLCDRGIVDYYAWLLLRYGIALHKGSTFGPHVSVVKGIEPPVRESWGYDPGPVTFHYSNVVRWDNGRHAWLDVWSPELAELRARLGFDGAPKMSFHLTLGRLVFSQASTKAADPEGRLVL
;
A
#
# COMPACT_ATOMS: atom_id res chain seq x y z
N MET A 1 17.35 -13.87 8.95
CA MET A 1 16.22 -13.15 8.32
C MET A 1 16.30 -13.53 6.86
N ASP A 2 15.51 -14.51 6.46
CA ASP A 2 15.48 -14.94 5.06
C ASP A 2 14.92 -13.79 4.23
N ALA A 3 15.62 -13.47 3.14
CA ALA A 3 15.25 -12.40 2.24
C ALA A 3 13.79 -12.61 1.80
N ILE A 4 12.89 -11.72 2.23
CA ILE A 4 11.69 -11.48 1.43
C ILE A 4 12.25 -10.94 0.13
N ASP A 5 12.34 -11.78 -0.90
CA ASP A 5 12.69 -11.32 -2.23
C ASP A 5 11.61 -10.32 -2.64
N PHE A 6 12.03 -9.10 -2.97
CA PHE A 6 11.21 -8.10 -3.62
C PHE A 6 11.59 -8.13 -5.11
N PRO A 7 11.13 -9.13 -5.90
CA PRO A 7 11.64 -9.41 -7.23
C PRO A 7 11.21 -8.37 -8.27
N HIS A 8 10.31 -7.46 -7.89
CA HIS A 8 9.76 -6.46 -8.78
C HIS A 8 10.14 -5.06 -8.32
N GLU A 9 10.45 -4.21 -9.28
CA GLU A 9 10.83 -2.81 -9.09
C GLU A 9 9.81 -1.93 -9.82
N SER A 10 9.53 -0.76 -9.25
CA SER A 10 8.74 0.29 -9.88
C SER A 10 9.16 1.65 -9.31
N THR A 11 8.71 2.72 -9.96
CA THR A 11 8.86 4.10 -9.47
C THR A 11 7.51 4.70 -9.10
N GLY A 12 7.52 5.73 -8.28
CA GLY A 12 6.35 6.52 -7.94
C GLY A 12 6.68 7.96 -7.60
N HIS A 13 5.67 8.76 -7.28
CA HIS A 13 5.83 10.15 -6.84
C HIS A 13 5.20 10.35 -5.48
N VAL A 14 5.86 11.11 -4.61
CA VAL A 14 5.30 11.43 -3.31
C VAL A 14 4.19 12.45 -3.43
N LEU A 15 3.17 12.31 -2.59
CA LEU A 15 2.10 13.28 -2.43
C LEU A 15 1.90 13.53 -0.94
N TYR A 16 2.10 14.79 -0.56
CA TYR A 16 1.79 15.30 0.77
C TYR A 16 0.34 15.75 0.82
N ASP A 17 -0.32 15.48 1.93
CA ASP A 17 -1.67 15.97 2.22
C ASP A 17 -2.67 15.67 1.08
N PRO A 18 -2.77 14.39 0.64
CA PRO A 18 -3.69 14.01 -0.42
C PRO A 18 -5.12 14.46 -0.12
N GLY A 19 -5.73 15.12 -1.10
CA GLY A 19 -7.09 15.64 -0.96
C GLY A 19 -7.20 16.98 -0.25
N LEU A 20 -6.10 17.71 -0.02
CA LEU A 20 -6.14 19.11 0.44
C LEU A 20 -7.19 19.92 -0.33
N GLY A 21 -8.09 20.59 0.40
CA GLY A 21 -9.22 21.33 -0.17
C GLY A 21 -10.47 20.48 -0.47
N THR A 22 -10.48 19.19 -0.15
CA THR A 22 -11.65 18.29 -0.28
C THR A 22 -12.19 17.85 1.08
N ARG A 23 -13.39 17.26 1.10
CA ARG A 23 -13.97 16.66 2.32
C ARG A 23 -13.20 15.44 2.83
N ALA A 24 -12.36 14.83 2.00
CA ALA A 24 -11.55 13.67 2.34
C ALA A 24 -10.15 14.08 2.87
N PHE A 25 -9.90 15.39 3.03
CA PHE A 25 -8.63 15.90 3.54
C PHE A 25 -8.43 15.48 5.00
N ASP A 26 -7.29 14.87 5.27
CA ASP A 26 -6.75 14.64 6.60
C ASP A 26 -5.27 15.06 6.56
N PRO A 27 -4.81 15.99 7.41
CA PRO A 27 -3.45 16.51 7.33
C PRO A 27 -2.42 15.48 7.75
N TRP A 28 -1.16 15.76 7.42
CA TRP A 28 0.01 14.99 7.80
C TRP A 28 0.04 13.56 7.23
N TRP A 29 -0.51 13.43 6.02
CA TRP A 29 -0.41 12.22 5.23
C TRP A 29 0.67 12.38 4.17
N LEU A 30 1.57 11.40 4.09
CA LEU A 30 2.54 11.29 3.01
C LEU A 30 2.35 9.92 2.37
N ILE A 31 2.05 9.91 1.08
CA ILE A 31 1.88 8.69 0.29
C ILE A 31 2.84 8.72 -0.89
N LEU A 32 3.29 7.55 -1.33
CA LEU A 32 3.91 7.35 -2.63
C LEU A 32 2.82 6.87 -3.58
N LEU A 33 2.44 7.67 -4.58
CA LEU A 33 1.55 7.25 -5.65
C LEU A 33 2.27 6.25 -6.56
N CYS A 34 1.60 5.13 -6.84
CA CYS A 34 2.14 4.02 -7.62
C CYS A 34 1.36 3.82 -8.91
N ASP A 35 1.95 3.10 -9.87
CA ASP A 35 1.27 2.71 -11.10
C ASP A 35 0.01 1.86 -10.81
N ARG A 36 -1.10 2.22 -11.46
CA ARG A 36 -2.37 1.50 -11.43
C ARG A 36 -2.23 0.08 -11.99
N GLY A 37 -1.36 -0.12 -12.97
CA GLY A 37 -1.14 -1.43 -13.60
C GLY A 37 -0.76 -2.52 -12.60
N ILE A 38 -0.05 -2.18 -11.52
CA ILE A 38 0.29 -3.14 -10.45
C ILE A 38 -0.99 -3.63 -9.77
N VAL A 39 -1.84 -2.72 -9.31
CA VAL A 39 -3.09 -3.08 -8.62
C VAL A 39 -4.04 -3.82 -9.57
N ASP A 40 -4.16 -3.36 -10.82
CA ASP A 40 -5.05 -3.98 -11.81
C ASP A 40 -4.62 -5.42 -12.13
N TYR A 41 -3.32 -5.66 -12.31
CA TYR A 41 -2.78 -7.00 -12.54
C TYR A 41 -3.10 -7.94 -11.37
N TYR A 42 -2.81 -7.53 -10.13
CA TYR A 42 -3.04 -8.39 -8.97
C TYR A 42 -4.53 -8.55 -8.64
N ALA A 43 -5.36 -7.53 -8.87
CA ALA A 43 -6.80 -7.66 -8.73
C ALA A 43 -7.37 -8.66 -9.74
N TRP A 44 -6.92 -8.61 -10.99
CA TRP A 44 -7.24 -9.62 -12.01
C TRP A 44 -6.77 -11.00 -11.57
N LEU A 45 -5.52 -11.14 -11.13
CA LEU A 45 -4.94 -12.42 -10.71
C LEU A 45 -5.74 -13.03 -9.55
N LEU A 46 -6.01 -12.25 -8.50
CA LEU A 46 -6.79 -12.68 -7.34
C LEU A 46 -8.19 -13.13 -7.71
N LEU A 47 -8.84 -12.43 -8.64
CA LEU A 47 -10.15 -12.82 -9.15
C LEU A 47 -10.11 -14.21 -9.83
N ARG A 48 -9.01 -14.55 -10.53
CA ARG A 48 -8.83 -15.90 -11.12
C ARG A 48 -8.74 -17.00 -10.06
N TYR A 49 -8.36 -16.65 -8.84
CA TYR A 49 -8.33 -17.55 -7.68
C TYR A 49 -9.58 -17.44 -6.80
N GLY A 50 -10.61 -16.72 -7.24
CA GLY A 50 -11.87 -16.55 -6.49
C GLY A 50 -11.79 -15.50 -5.37
N ILE A 51 -10.72 -14.72 -5.27
CA ILE A 51 -10.59 -13.62 -4.31
C ILE A 51 -11.03 -12.31 -4.98
N ALA A 52 -12.25 -11.88 -4.69
CA ALA A 52 -12.78 -10.62 -5.17
C ALA A 52 -12.39 -9.45 -4.24
N LEU A 53 -12.01 -8.32 -4.84
CA LEU A 53 -11.66 -7.08 -4.15
C LEU A 53 -12.66 -5.97 -4.49
N HIS A 54 -12.99 -5.14 -3.51
CA HIS A 54 -13.57 -3.82 -3.75
C HIS A 54 -12.52 -2.88 -4.36
N LYS A 55 -13.00 -1.84 -5.08
CA LYS A 55 -12.14 -0.76 -5.58
C LYS A 55 -11.27 -0.20 -4.46
N GLY A 56 -10.00 0.05 -4.79
CA GLY A 56 -8.99 0.54 -3.86
C GLY A 56 -9.22 1.99 -3.42
N SER A 57 -8.18 2.58 -2.81
CA SER A 57 -8.19 3.94 -2.27
C SER A 57 -8.71 5.00 -3.25
N THR A 58 -9.40 6.01 -2.70
CA THR A 58 -9.87 7.21 -3.43
C THR A 58 -8.74 8.04 -4.01
N PHE A 59 -7.53 7.95 -3.44
CA PHE A 59 -6.33 8.65 -3.92
C PHE A 59 -5.55 7.86 -4.97
N GLY A 60 -6.01 6.66 -5.33
CA GLY A 60 -5.31 5.76 -6.24
C GLY A 60 -4.38 4.76 -5.52
N PRO A 61 -3.67 3.92 -6.29
CA PRO A 61 -2.68 2.98 -5.77
C PRO A 61 -1.58 3.76 -5.06
N HIS A 62 -1.28 3.39 -3.83
CA HIS A 62 -0.27 4.10 -3.09
C HIS A 62 0.33 3.25 -1.96
N VAL A 63 1.52 3.66 -1.55
CA VAL A 63 2.20 3.21 -0.35
C VAL A 63 2.13 4.33 0.68
N SER A 64 1.55 4.09 1.85
CA SER A 64 1.53 5.10 2.90
C SER A 64 2.88 5.17 3.62
N VAL A 65 3.51 6.34 3.58
CA VAL A 65 4.79 6.64 4.21
C VAL A 65 4.57 7.22 5.61
N VAL A 66 3.67 8.20 5.74
CA VAL A 66 3.22 8.81 7.02
C VAL A 66 1.69 8.80 7.03
N LYS A 67 1.09 8.53 8.20
CA LYS A 67 -0.35 8.28 8.35
C LYS A 67 -0.96 9.21 9.41
N GLY A 68 -1.21 10.47 9.06
CA GLY A 68 -1.91 11.43 9.91
C GLY A 68 -1.15 11.84 11.18
N ILE A 69 0.18 11.75 11.16
CA ILE A 69 1.03 12.12 12.29
C ILE A 69 1.89 13.31 11.86
N GLU A 70 1.76 14.40 12.60
CA GLU A 70 2.55 15.60 12.37
C GLU A 70 4.07 15.29 12.46
N PRO A 71 4.88 15.71 11.47
CA PRO A 71 6.31 15.44 11.47
C PRO A 71 7.03 16.25 12.55
N PRO A 72 7.99 15.63 13.29
CA PRO A 72 8.84 16.37 14.22
C PRO A 72 9.65 17.50 13.57
N VAL A 73 10.08 17.33 12.31
CA VAL A 73 10.77 18.36 11.53
C VAL A 73 9.82 18.91 10.46
N ARG A 74 9.00 19.89 10.85
CA ARG A 74 7.95 20.48 9.99
C ARG A 74 8.49 21.20 8.76
N GLU A 75 9.69 21.75 8.85
CA GLU A 75 10.38 22.47 7.77
C GLU A 75 10.73 21.54 6.60
N SER A 76 10.78 20.23 6.83
CA SER A 76 10.99 19.21 5.80
C SER A 76 9.68 18.72 5.15
N TRP A 77 8.52 19.20 5.59
CA TRP A 77 7.23 18.84 4.99
C TRP A 77 7.10 19.47 3.60
N GLY A 78 6.63 18.68 2.62
CA GLY A 78 6.53 19.12 1.23
C GLY A 78 7.83 19.02 0.41
N TYR A 79 8.88 18.41 0.96
CA TYR A 79 10.10 18.11 0.18
C TYR A 79 9.80 17.15 -0.97
N ASP A 80 10.15 17.53 -2.20
CA ASP A 80 10.01 16.68 -3.39
C ASP A 80 11.36 16.00 -3.72
N PRO A 81 11.49 14.68 -3.50
CA PRO A 81 12.67 13.90 -3.89
C PRO A 81 12.74 13.64 -5.41
N GLY A 82 11.69 13.94 -6.19
CA GLY A 82 11.50 13.45 -7.54
C GLY A 82 10.90 12.03 -7.58
N PRO A 83 11.12 11.26 -8.66
CA PRO A 83 10.70 9.86 -8.73
C PRO A 83 11.41 9.04 -7.65
N VAL A 84 10.64 8.24 -6.91
CA VAL A 84 11.14 7.35 -5.85
C VAL A 84 11.07 5.90 -6.30
N THR A 85 12.18 5.18 -6.16
CA THR A 85 12.25 3.74 -6.45
C THR A 85 11.73 2.92 -5.28
N PHE A 86 10.95 1.89 -5.57
CA PHE A 86 10.54 0.91 -4.58
C PHE A 86 10.50 -0.49 -5.20
N HIS A 87 10.71 -1.48 -4.33
CA HIS A 87 10.58 -2.88 -4.67
C HIS A 87 9.38 -3.47 -3.96
N TYR A 88 8.71 -4.43 -4.58
CA TYR A 88 7.53 -5.08 -4.02
C TYR A 88 7.57 -6.60 -4.16
N SER A 89 6.95 -7.27 -3.20
CA SER A 89 6.85 -8.74 -3.19
C SER A 89 5.97 -9.24 -4.34
N ASN A 90 6.19 -10.48 -4.75
CA ASN A 90 5.25 -11.24 -5.58
C ASN A 90 4.24 -12.05 -4.74
N VAL A 91 4.41 -12.07 -3.41
CA VAL A 91 3.54 -12.76 -2.47
C VAL A 91 2.44 -11.80 -2.01
N VAL A 92 1.18 -12.14 -2.34
CA VAL A 92 0.01 -11.41 -1.86
C VAL A 92 -0.30 -11.82 -0.42
N ARG A 93 -0.40 -10.83 0.46
CA ARG A 93 -0.85 -11.01 1.83
C ARG A 93 -2.30 -10.59 2.00
N TRP A 94 -3.01 -11.31 2.85
CA TRP A 94 -4.39 -10.97 3.25
C TRP A 94 -4.73 -11.41 4.68
N ASP A 95 -3.73 -11.75 5.48
CA ASP A 95 -3.87 -12.41 6.78
C ASP A 95 -4.54 -11.54 7.86
N ASN A 96 -4.79 -10.25 7.58
CA ASN A 96 -5.62 -9.40 8.44
C ASN A 96 -7.14 -9.61 8.24
N GLY A 97 -7.53 -10.45 7.27
CA GLY A 97 -8.91 -10.81 6.96
C GLY A 97 -9.77 -9.68 6.37
N ARG A 98 -9.17 -8.52 6.02
CA ARG A 98 -9.87 -7.32 5.53
C ARG A 98 -9.34 -6.78 4.21
N HIS A 99 -8.03 -6.84 3.98
CA HIS A 99 -7.38 -6.26 2.80
C HIS A 99 -6.47 -7.29 2.14
N ALA A 100 -6.24 -7.13 0.84
CA ALA A 100 -5.14 -7.77 0.14
C ALA A 100 -4.04 -6.72 -0.14
N TRP A 101 -2.77 -7.08 0.06
CA TRP A 101 -1.64 -6.18 -0.15
C TRP A 101 -0.36 -6.91 -0.56
N LEU A 102 0.59 -6.14 -1.09
CA LEU A 102 1.97 -6.55 -1.33
C LEU A 102 2.86 -5.86 -0.31
N ASP A 103 3.88 -6.56 0.17
CA ASP A 103 4.92 -5.96 1.00
C ASP A 103 5.85 -5.13 0.09
N VAL A 104 6.26 -3.96 0.58
CA VAL A 104 7.07 -3.00 -0.17
C VAL A 104 8.32 -2.66 0.62
N TRP A 105 9.46 -2.57 -0.08
CA TRP A 105 10.74 -2.11 0.42
C TRP A 105 11.23 -0.91 -0.39
N SER A 106 11.72 0.13 0.30
CA SER A 106 12.34 1.29 -0.34
C SER A 106 13.24 2.03 0.66
N PRO A 107 14.56 2.07 0.42
CA PRO A 107 15.49 2.89 1.19
C PRO A 107 15.13 4.38 1.11
N GLU A 108 14.75 4.86 -0.07
CA GLU A 108 14.40 6.25 -0.31
C GLU A 108 13.20 6.69 0.55
N LEU A 109 12.15 5.86 0.66
CA LEU A 109 11.01 6.15 1.55
C LEU A 109 11.42 6.17 3.03
N ALA A 110 12.39 5.35 3.44
CA ALA A 110 12.90 5.38 4.80
C ALA A 110 13.74 6.64 5.07
N GLU A 111 14.53 7.10 4.10
CA GLU A 111 15.24 8.38 4.18
C GLU A 111 14.27 9.56 4.27
N LEU A 112 13.17 9.55 3.50
CA LEU A 112 12.10 10.55 3.62
C LEU A 112 11.51 10.59 5.03
N ARG A 113 11.24 9.43 5.64
CA ARG A 113 10.77 9.39 7.04
C ARG A 113 11.80 9.93 8.02
N ALA A 114 13.08 9.60 7.82
CA ALA A 114 14.16 10.10 8.66
C ALA A 114 14.31 11.63 8.57
N ARG A 115 14.21 12.20 7.36
CA ARG A 115 14.23 13.67 7.15
C ARG A 115 13.09 14.39 7.89
N LEU A 116 11.92 13.76 7.97
CA LEU A 116 10.78 14.28 8.72
C LEU A 116 10.94 14.16 10.24
N GLY A 117 12.04 13.57 10.73
CA GLY A 117 12.32 13.39 12.15
C GLY A 117 11.60 12.22 12.80
N PHE A 118 11.08 11.27 12.02
CA PHE A 118 10.52 10.04 12.57
C PHE A 118 11.65 9.08 12.96
N ASP A 119 12.06 9.12 14.22
CA ASP A 119 13.11 8.25 14.79
C ASP A 119 12.68 6.77 14.85
N GLY A 120 13.62 5.87 14.53
CA GLY A 120 13.45 4.42 14.68
C GLY A 120 14.34 3.60 13.74
N ALA A 121 14.41 2.29 13.97
CA ALA A 121 14.96 1.37 12.98
C ALA A 121 14.24 1.62 11.64
N PRO A 122 14.95 1.66 10.49
CA PRO A 122 14.34 2.00 9.22
C PRO A 122 13.09 1.14 9.03
N LYS A 123 11.93 1.80 8.83
CA LYS A 123 10.71 1.08 8.48
C LYS A 123 10.92 0.56 7.06
N MET A 124 11.51 -0.62 6.96
CA MET A 124 11.86 -1.26 5.68
C MET A 124 10.66 -1.97 5.06
N SER A 125 9.58 -2.16 5.81
CA SER A 125 8.35 -2.79 5.34
C SER A 125 7.22 -1.77 5.29
N PHE A 126 6.87 -1.39 4.07
CA PHE A 126 5.64 -0.70 3.73
C PHE A 126 4.68 -1.67 3.05
N HIS A 127 3.51 -1.19 2.65
CA HIS A 127 2.55 -2.00 1.92
C HIS A 127 1.86 -1.23 0.81
N LEU A 128 1.65 -1.90 -0.32
CA LEU A 128 0.77 -1.45 -1.40
C LEU A 128 -0.53 -2.23 -1.29
N THR A 129 -1.60 -1.55 -0.88
CA THR A 129 -2.92 -2.19 -0.79
C THR A 129 -3.52 -2.37 -2.18
N LEU A 130 -3.88 -3.61 -2.50
CA LEU A 130 -4.55 -3.98 -3.75
C LEU A 130 -6.04 -3.67 -3.68
N GLY A 131 -6.64 -3.90 -2.52
CA GLY A 131 -8.05 -3.61 -2.27
C GLY A 131 -8.55 -4.22 -0.97
N ARG A 132 -9.80 -3.89 -0.63
CA ARG A 132 -10.52 -4.52 0.48
C ARG A 132 -11.18 -5.81 -0.02
N LEU A 133 -11.08 -6.89 0.75
CA LEU A 133 -11.75 -8.16 0.42
C LEU A 133 -13.27 -7.97 0.40
N VAL A 134 -13.95 -8.50 -0.62
CA VAL A 134 -15.43 -8.52 -0.67
C VAL A 134 -16.01 -9.42 0.41
N PHE A 135 -15.38 -10.59 0.61
CA PHE A 135 -15.70 -11.52 1.70
C PHE A 135 -14.50 -11.59 2.64
N SER A 136 -14.73 -11.46 3.95
CA SER A 136 -13.65 -11.68 4.91
C SER A 136 -13.22 -13.15 4.91
N GLN A 137 -11.97 -13.43 5.28
CA GLN A 137 -11.44 -14.79 5.37
C GLN A 137 -12.25 -15.70 6.33
N ALA A 138 -12.94 -15.09 7.31
CA ALA A 138 -13.82 -15.78 8.25
C ALA A 138 -15.27 -15.97 7.75
N SER A 139 -15.58 -15.58 6.52
CA SER A 139 -16.95 -15.66 6.00
C SER A 139 -17.31 -17.09 5.63
N THR A 140 -18.44 -17.59 6.13
CA THR A 140 -19.07 -18.84 5.67
C THR A 140 -19.56 -18.77 4.23
N LYS A 141 -19.54 -17.58 3.61
CA LYS A 141 -19.81 -17.37 2.18
C LYS A 141 -18.55 -17.48 1.31
N ALA A 142 -17.37 -17.67 1.91
CA ALA A 142 -16.11 -17.83 1.18
C ALA A 142 -15.95 -19.23 0.55
N ALA A 143 -16.82 -20.18 0.88
CA ALA A 143 -16.84 -21.50 0.31
C ALA A 143 -18.27 -22.06 0.42
N ASP A 144 -18.80 -22.64 -0.65
CA ASP A 144 -19.83 -23.66 -0.47
C ASP A 144 -19.19 -24.89 0.25
N PRO A 145 -19.98 -25.87 0.72
CA PRO A 145 -19.48 -27.05 1.43
C PRO A 145 -18.47 -27.91 0.64
N GLU A 146 -18.30 -27.67 -0.66
CA GLU A 146 -17.39 -28.35 -1.59
C GLU A 146 -16.21 -27.45 -2.03
N GLY A 147 -16.09 -26.25 -1.46
CA GLY A 147 -14.99 -25.33 -1.75
C GLY A 147 -15.06 -24.67 -3.13
N ARG A 148 -16.22 -24.70 -3.80
CA ARG A 148 -16.41 -23.98 -5.07
C ARG A 148 -17.07 -22.63 -4.79
N LEU A 149 -16.39 -21.56 -5.21
CA LEU A 149 -17.02 -20.24 -5.26
C LEU A 149 -18.08 -20.28 -6.37
N VAL A 150 -19.34 -20.07 -5.99
CA VAL A 150 -20.44 -19.86 -6.93
C VAL A 150 -20.18 -18.57 -7.71
N LEU A 151 -20.15 -18.70 -9.03
CA LEU A 151 -19.92 -17.65 -10.04
C LEU A 151 -20.93 -16.50 -9.95
#